data_AF-A0A961XYJ1-F1
#
_entry.id   AF-A0A961XYJ1-F1
#
_cell.length_a   1.000
_cell.length_b   1.000
_cell.length_c   1.000
_cell.angle_alpha   90.00
_cell.angle_beta   90.00
_cell.angle_gamma   90.00
#
_symmetry.space_group_name_H-M   'P 1'
#
loop_
_entity.id
_entity.type
_entity.pdbx_description
1 polymer ?
#
loop_
_entity_poly.entity_id
_entity_poly.type
_entity_poly.pdbx_seq_one_letter_code
_entity_poly.pdbx_strand_id
1 'polypeptide(L)'
;MSSEIANQGSLFTSDFLTETIQDVSEWNALDDTDLDQLGASLQSVFDRFPISQTPNESQTEDDLIWPILQALGWKQSLRQQNLSPRGREDVPDGLLFENAETKDKANSFPEEWKRYEFGLAVVESKRWARPLDRRSGRRGEETAPSTQMLRYLRRIDDITNGTLRWGVLTNGSKWRLYFSGARSVSEQFFELDITAILDLPGHNEGLFALNEADRRHWLKVFYLVFRREAFVPAGADQRTFHEKALEEGKFYEERVAEDLSNKVFREVFPDLVRAIVKAAPEANLQEVREAALILLYRLLFILYAEDRDLLPVKDTRYDDYGLRNKVRLDVKERKDKSDVFSETAARYWGAMADLFMAIDQGDASIGLPPYNGGLFDQERHPILTNIRIPDAVMARVIDALSFEVTPEGRKYINYRNLSVQQLGSIYERLLEYEVTRDGDDITVQPNIFARKGSGSYYTPDDLVQLILRETLEPLVEERKRAFKDKITELGQGGLPDHRKIGQLRMLDPATALLELKICDPAMGSGHFLVSLVDFMADQVIAAMAEAELDAPEEWG
;
A
#
# COMPACT_ATOMS: atom_id res chain seq x y z
N MET A 1 -9.98 -16.73 7.58
CA MET A 1 -8.59 -16.75 7.10
C MET A 1 -7.80 -15.76 7.93
N SER A 2 -6.75 -16.25 8.59
CA SER A 2 -5.87 -15.52 9.51
C SER A 2 -4.74 -14.78 8.76
N SER A 3 -5.04 -14.22 7.58
CA SER A 3 -4.04 -13.66 6.67
C SER A 3 -3.43 -12.34 7.17
N GLU A 4 -4.20 -11.54 7.92
CA GLU A 4 -3.75 -10.24 8.44
C GLU A 4 -2.64 -10.32 9.50
N ILE A 5 -2.43 -11.48 10.14
CA ILE A 5 -1.39 -11.66 11.16
C ILE A 5 -0.04 -11.96 10.55
N ALA A 6 -0.01 -12.85 9.56
CA ALA A 6 1.25 -13.34 9.03
C ALA A 6 1.94 -12.30 8.14
N ASN A 7 1.17 -11.49 7.40
CA ASN A 7 1.68 -10.56 6.39
C ASN A 7 1.18 -9.13 6.56
N GLN A 8 2.07 -8.15 6.36
CA GLN A 8 1.71 -6.71 6.26
C GLN A 8 2.31 -6.06 5.01
N GLY A 9 1.67 -4.96 4.57
CA GLY A 9 2.06 -4.21 3.37
C GLY A 9 1.34 -4.71 2.11
N SER A 10 1.49 -3.98 1.01
CA SER A 10 0.77 -4.21 -0.26
C SER A 10 1.68 -4.30 -1.48
N LEU A 11 2.93 -4.77 -1.30
CA LEU A 11 3.83 -5.01 -2.44
C LEU A 11 3.34 -6.17 -3.32
N PHE A 12 2.91 -7.28 -2.70
CA PHE A 12 2.27 -8.39 -3.39
C PHE A 12 0.79 -8.46 -2.98
N THR A 13 -0.07 -8.87 -3.90
CA THR A 13 -1.50 -9.00 -3.61
C THR A 13 -1.75 -10.15 -2.63
N SER A 14 -2.74 -9.99 -1.75
CA SER A 14 -3.14 -11.07 -0.83
C SER A 14 -3.55 -12.33 -1.59
N ASP A 15 -4.19 -12.18 -2.74
CA ASP A 15 -4.61 -13.31 -3.59
C ASP A 15 -3.41 -14.06 -4.15
N PHE A 16 -2.38 -13.33 -4.62
CA PHE A 16 -1.14 -13.96 -5.05
C PHE A 16 -0.52 -14.78 -3.92
N LEU A 17 -0.33 -14.16 -2.75
CA LEU A 17 0.36 -14.78 -1.60
C LEU A 17 -0.38 -16.00 -1.01
N THR A 18 -1.68 -16.13 -1.25
CA THR A 18 -2.50 -17.19 -0.63
C THR A 18 -2.93 -18.26 -1.62
N GLU A 19 -3.30 -17.89 -2.85
CA GLU A 19 -3.86 -18.79 -3.85
C GLU A 19 -2.90 -18.95 -5.03
N THR A 20 -2.64 -17.88 -5.80
CA THR A 20 -1.92 -17.96 -7.08
C THR A 20 -0.48 -18.48 -6.94
N ILE A 21 0.19 -18.18 -5.83
CA ILE A 21 1.55 -18.66 -5.57
C ILE A 21 1.61 -20.20 -5.55
N GLN A 22 0.51 -20.89 -5.25
CA GLN A 22 0.48 -22.36 -5.22
C GLN A 22 0.58 -22.97 -6.62
N ASP A 23 0.19 -22.23 -7.65
CA ASP A 23 0.21 -22.67 -9.04
C ASP A 23 1.55 -22.40 -9.74
N VAL A 24 2.44 -21.61 -9.13
CA VAL A 24 3.75 -21.30 -9.73
C VAL A 24 4.69 -22.50 -9.68
N SER A 25 5.57 -22.62 -10.69
CA SER A 25 6.49 -23.75 -10.80
C SER A 25 7.44 -23.86 -9.61
N GLU A 26 7.85 -22.71 -9.07
CA GLU A 26 8.77 -22.56 -7.96
C GLU A 26 8.15 -23.09 -6.65
N TRP A 27 6.83 -22.97 -6.48
CA TRP A 27 6.11 -23.55 -5.36
C TRP A 27 6.08 -25.07 -5.46
N ASN A 28 5.73 -25.60 -6.63
CA ASN A 28 5.63 -27.05 -6.84
C ASN A 28 7.00 -27.76 -6.84
N ALA A 29 8.08 -27.03 -7.12
CA ALA A 29 9.45 -27.54 -7.07
C ALA A 29 9.98 -27.73 -5.65
N LEU A 30 9.45 -27.01 -4.65
CA LEU A 30 9.84 -27.18 -3.25
C LEU A 30 8.96 -28.25 -2.59
N ASP A 31 9.53 -29.43 -2.38
CA ASP A 31 8.82 -30.51 -1.72
C ASP A 31 8.71 -30.32 -0.20
N ASP A 32 7.91 -31.18 0.42
CA ASP A 32 7.65 -31.12 1.86
C ASP A 32 8.89 -31.42 2.70
N THR A 33 9.81 -32.24 2.19
CA THR A 33 11.03 -32.63 2.91
C THR A 33 12.02 -31.48 2.97
N ASP A 34 12.20 -30.77 1.85
CA ASP A 34 13.05 -29.58 1.77
C ASP A 34 12.52 -28.45 2.64
N LEU A 35 11.19 -28.26 2.65
CA LEU A 35 10.55 -27.26 3.52
C LEU A 35 10.74 -27.59 5.00
N ASP A 36 10.60 -28.86 5.40
CA ASP A 36 10.81 -29.29 6.78
C ASP A 36 12.28 -29.11 7.22
N GLN A 37 13.23 -29.41 6.33
CA GLN A 37 14.66 -29.18 6.57
C GLN A 37 14.98 -27.69 6.75
N LEU A 38 14.38 -26.83 5.92
CA LEU A 38 14.51 -25.38 6.08
C LEU A 38 13.93 -24.93 7.43
N GLY A 39 12.71 -25.35 7.76
CA GLY A 39 12.06 -25.02 9.03
C GLY A 39 12.92 -25.41 10.24
N ALA A 40 13.47 -26.64 10.23
CA ALA A 40 14.37 -27.12 11.28
C ALA A 40 15.69 -26.33 11.33
N SER A 41 16.24 -25.93 10.18
CA SER A 41 17.45 -25.09 10.11
C SER A 41 17.21 -23.71 10.73
N LEU A 42 16.10 -23.05 10.38
CA LEU A 42 15.73 -21.75 10.93
C LEU A 42 15.45 -21.85 12.44
N GLN A 43 14.71 -22.88 12.87
CA GLN A 43 14.47 -23.14 14.29
C GLN A 43 15.78 -23.30 15.06
N SER A 44 16.75 -24.05 14.52
CA SER A 44 18.06 -24.23 15.14
C SER A 44 18.86 -22.92 15.26
N VAL A 45 18.67 -21.95 14.35
CA VAL A 45 19.25 -20.60 14.52
C VAL A 45 18.58 -19.90 15.70
N PHE A 46 17.25 -19.91 15.79
CA PHE A 46 16.52 -19.29 16.90
C PHE A 46 16.82 -19.94 18.26
N ASP A 47 16.96 -21.26 18.34
CA ASP A 47 17.27 -21.98 19.57
C ASP A 47 18.63 -21.59 20.16
N ARG A 48 19.58 -21.17 19.31
CA ARG A 48 20.91 -20.68 19.71
C ARG A 48 20.91 -19.19 20.04
N PHE A 49 19.90 -18.45 19.61
CA PHE A 49 19.80 -17.01 19.81
C PHE A 49 19.05 -16.69 21.12
N PRO A 50 19.51 -15.74 21.95
CA PRO A 50 18.89 -15.45 23.23
C PRO A 50 17.60 -14.61 23.09
N ILE A 51 16.53 -15.19 22.50
CA ILE A 51 15.25 -14.52 22.22
C ILE A 51 14.58 -13.88 23.46
N SER A 52 14.80 -14.46 24.64
CA SER A 52 14.24 -13.98 25.92
C SER A 52 15.08 -12.87 26.58
N GLN A 53 16.18 -12.46 25.95
CA GLN A 53 17.05 -11.39 26.42
C GLN A 53 16.93 -10.15 25.51
N THR A 54 17.81 -9.16 25.72
CA THR A 54 17.90 -7.96 24.90
C THR A 54 19.25 -7.91 24.17
N PRO A 55 19.48 -8.79 23.18
CA PRO A 55 20.71 -8.77 22.39
C PRO A 55 20.87 -7.43 21.65
N ASN A 56 22.12 -7.02 21.45
CA ASN A 56 22.43 -5.79 20.72
C ASN A 56 22.32 -6.01 19.20
N GLU A 57 22.52 -4.94 18.42
CA GLU A 57 22.37 -4.98 16.95
C GLU A 57 23.35 -5.95 16.29
N SER A 58 24.65 -5.82 16.57
CA SER A 58 25.69 -6.73 16.06
C SER A 58 25.43 -8.19 16.42
N GLN A 59 24.97 -8.48 17.64
CA GLN A 59 24.62 -9.85 18.02
C GLN A 59 23.40 -10.36 17.25
N THR A 60 22.38 -9.52 17.05
CA THR A 60 21.20 -9.87 16.24
C THR A 60 21.58 -10.12 14.79
N GLU A 61 22.51 -9.34 14.25
CA GLU A 61 23.05 -9.57 12.91
C GLU A 61 23.78 -10.90 12.80
N ASP A 62 24.83 -11.09 13.61
CA ASP A 62 25.79 -12.18 13.44
C ASP A 62 25.23 -13.54 13.86
N ASP A 63 24.44 -13.58 14.92
CA ASP A 63 23.94 -14.83 15.49
C ASP A 63 22.56 -15.23 14.96
N LEU A 64 21.84 -14.31 14.29
CA LEU A 64 20.47 -14.56 13.81
C LEU A 64 20.26 -14.20 12.32
N ILE A 65 20.40 -12.93 11.94
CA ILE A 65 19.99 -12.46 10.59
C ILE A 65 20.88 -13.06 9.49
N TRP A 66 22.21 -12.97 9.64
CA TRP A 66 23.14 -13.50 8.64
C TRP A 66 23.07 -15.04 8.51
N PRO A 67 22.96 -15.82 9.60
CA PRO A 67 22.67 -17.25 9.51
C PRO A 67 21.37 -17.58 8.76
N ILE A 68 20.29 -16.81 8.97
CA ILE A 68 19.03 -16.99 8.22
C ILE A 68 19.25 -16.70 6.73
N LEU A 69 19.93 -15.59 6.39
CA LEU A 69 20.28 -15.28 4.99
C LEU A 69 21.11 -16.39 4.34
N GLN A 70 22.05 -16.99 5.06
CA GLN A 70 22.81 -18.14 4.57
C GLN A 70 21.92 -19.37 4.30
N ALA A 71 20.97 -19.66 5.18
CA ALA A 71 19.99 -20.73 4.99
C ALA A 71 19.09 -20.48 3.76
N LEU A 72 18.84 -19.20 3.43
CA LEU A 72 18.13 -18.74 2.24
C LEU A 72 19.02 -18.70 0.97
N GLY A 73 20.24 -19.22 1.04
CA GLY A 73 21.14 -19.34 -0.12
C GLY A 73 22.08 -18.16 -0.35
N TRP A 74 22.02 -17.10 0.48
CA TRP A 74 22.91 -15.95 0.38
C TRP A 74 24.30 -16.25 0.95
N LYS A 75 25.14 -16.84 0.10
CA LYS A 75 26.54 -17.17 0.45
C LYS A 75 27.52 -16.02 0.19
N GLN A 76 27.11 -15.04 -0.61
CA GLN A 76 27.97 -13.96 -1.09
C GLN A 76 27.38 -12.61 -0.69
N SER A 77 28.08 -11.92 0.20
CA SER A 77 27.73 -10.57 0.62
C SER A 77 28.98 -9.72 0.86
N LEU A 78 28.81 -8.41 0.83
CA LEU A 78 29.73 -7.42 1.39
C LEU A 78 28.99 -6.71 2.53
N ARG A 79 29.68 -6.45 3.63
CA ARG A 79 29.10 -5.74 4.78
C ARG A 79 29.55 -4.29 4.79
N GLN A 80 28.70 -3.42 5.32
CA GLN A 80 29.03 -2.03 5.64
C GLN A 80 29.71 -1.29 4.48
N GLN A 81 29.01 -1.18 3.34
CA GLN A 81 29.52 -0.49 2.15
C GLN A 81 28.96 0.93 2.05
N ASN A 82 29.80 1.95 1.90
CA ASN A 82 29.34 3.34 1.87
C ASN A 82 28.70 3.71 0.53
N LEU A 83 27.49 4.27 0.59
CA LEU A 83 26.73 4.80 -0.54
C LEU A 83 27.14 6.22 -0.95
N SER A 84 27.78 6.98 -0.06
CA SER A 84 28.19 8.37 -0.29
C SER A 84 29.50 8.45 -1.10
N PRO A 85 29.54 9.16 -2.24
CA PRO A 85 30.81 9.49 -2.92
C PRO A 85 31.67 10.49 -2.11
N ARG A 86 31.04 11.35 -1.31
CA ARG A 86 31.64 12.35 -0.40
C ARG A 86 30.71 12.61 0.79
N GLY A 87 31.25 12.82 1.99
CA GLY A 87 30.48 13.24 3.17
C GLY A 87 30.01 12.10 4.08
N ARG A 88 28.99 12.37 4.90
CA ARG A 88 28.45 11.49 5.96
C ARG A 88 28.21 10.06 5.46
N GLU A 89 28.52 9.10 6.34
CA GLU A 89 28.49 7.67 6.07
C GLU A 89 27.05 7.17 5.93
N ASP A 90 26.67 6.81 4.70
CA ASP A 90 25.43 6.09 4.42
C ASP A 90 25.76 4.64 4.15
N VAL A 91 25.75 3.85 5.22
CA VAL A 91 26.31 2.51 5.21
C VAL A 91 25.23 1.51 5.60
N PRO A 92 24.56 0.88 4.62
CA PRO A 92 23.73 -0.28 4.88
C PRO A 92 24.56 -1.45 5.43
N ASP A 93 23.93 -2.30 6.23
CA ASP A 93 24.61 -3.42 6.88
C ASP A 93 25.10 -4.48 5.89
N GLY A 94 24.39 -4.65 4.77
CA GLY A 94 24.69 -5.68 3.79
C GLY A 94 24.39 -5.32 2.34
N LEU A 95 25.25 -5.77 1.43
CA LEU A 95 25.00 -5.85 -0.01
C LEU A 95 25.11 -7.31 -0.44
N LEU A 96 24.03 -7.85 -0.99
CA LEU A 96 23.90 -9.26 -1.36
C LEU A 96 24.22 -9.48 -2.85
N PHE A 97 24.90 -10.58 -3.17
CA PHE A 97 25.35 -10.91 -4.53
C PHE A 97 24.84 -12.27 -4.99
N GLU A 98 24.67 -12.39 -6.30
CA GLU A 98 24.31 -13.66 -6.94
C GLU A 98 25.35 -14.74 -6.65
N ASN A 99 26.63 -14.46 -6.88
CA ASN A 99 27.68 -15.46 -6.85
C ASN A 99 29.04 -14.81 -6.55
N ALA A 100 30.08 -15.64 -6.43
CA ALA A 100 31.41 -15.15 -6.08
C ALA A 100 32.00 -14.26 -7.19
N GLU A 101 31.68 -14.54 -8.46
CA GLU A 101 32.19 -13.77 -9.60
C GLU A 101 31.66 -12.33 -9.60
N THR A 102 30.37 -12.12 -9.36
CA THR A 102 29.78 -10.77 -9.28
C THR A 102 30.31 -9.99 -8.08
N LYS A 103 30.48 -10.66 -6.93
CA LYS A 103 31.13 -10.07 -5.75
C LYS A 103 32.60 -9.68 -6.02
N ASP A 104 33.36 -10.53 -6.69
CA ASP A 104 34.77 -10.25 -7.01
C ASP A 104 34.90 -9.10 -8.02
N LYS A 105 33.99 -9.01 -9.00
CA LYS A 105 33.86 -7.84 -9.89
C LYS A 105 33.59 -6.57 -9.09
N ALA A 106 32.65 -6.60 -8.15
CA ALA A 106 32.37 -5.45 -7.28
C ALA A 106 33.62 -5.02 -6.49
N ASN A 107 34.36 -5.97 -5.91
CA ASN A 107 35.60 -5.69 -5.17
C ASN A 107 36.73 -5.11 -6.03
N SER A 108 36.66 -5.22 -7.36
CA SER A 108 37.62 -4.56 -8.26
C SER A 108 37.46 -3.03 -8.29
N PHE A 109 36.32 -2.51 -7.83
CA PHE A 109 36.08 -1.07 -7.70
C PHE A 109 36.54 -0.56 -6.33
N PRO A 110 37.47 0.41 -6.29
CA PRO A 110 37.95 0.98 -5.03
C PRO A 110 36.88 1.85 -4.37
N GLU A 111 36.02 2.50 -5.15
CA GLU A 111 34.91 3.28 -4.60
C GLU A 111 33.73 2.37 -4.24
N GLU A 112 33.38 2.31 -2.95
CA GLU A 112 32.35 1.39 -2.42
C GLU A 112 30.96 1.62 -3.03
N TRP A 113 30.58 2.86 -3.29
CA TRP A 113 29.28 3.19 -3.87
C TRP A 113 29.07 2.60 -5.27
N LYS A 114 30.14 2.34 -6.05
CA LYS A 114 30.05 1.69 -7.37
C LYS A 114 29.74 0.19 -7.26
N ARG A 115 29.99 -0.43 -6.10
CA ARG A 115 29.77 -1.87 -5.89
C ARG A 115 28.30 -2.26 -5.95
N TYR A 116 27.42 -1.29 -5.68
CA TYR A 116 25.97 -1.45 -5.71
C TYR A 116 25.43 -1.80 -7.11
N GLU A 117 26.14 -1.43 -8.19
CA GLU A 117 25.77 -1.81 -9.58
C GLU A 117 25.79 -3.34 -9.81
N PHE A 118 26.44 -4.10 -8.93
CA PHE A 118 26.60 -5.55 -9.05
C PHE A 118 25.80 -6.34 -8.00
N GLY A 119 25.14 -5.65 -7.08
CA GLY A 119 24.34 -6.28 -6.02
C GLY A 119 22.94 -6.64 -6.49
N LEU A 120 22.28 -7.55 -5.76
CA LEU A 120 20.89 -7.96 -6.01
C LEU A 120 19.90 -7.37 -5.00
N ALA A 121 20.34 -7.21 -3.75
CA ALA A 121 19.53 -6.60 -2.69
C ALA A 121 20.44 -5.96 -1.64
N VAL A 122 19.96 -4.87 -1.04
CA VAL A 122 20.56 -4.26 0.15
C VAL A 122 19.88 -4.80 1.41
N VAL A 123 20.62 -4.97 2.51
CA VAL A 123 20.10 -5.43 3.80
C VAL A 123 20.36 -4.35 4.84
N GLU A 124 19.31 -4.01 5.58
CA GLU A 124 19.39 -3.24 6.81
C GLU A 124 18.85 -4.08 7.96
N SER A 125 19.65 -4.17 9.01
CA SER A 125 19.39 -4.94 10.21
C SER A 125 19.12 -4.00 11.37
N LYS A 126 18.39 -4.52 12.35
CA LYS A 126 18.10 -3.83 13.60
C LYS A 126 18.20 -4.81 14.75
N ARG A 127 18.52 -4.31 15.94
CA ARG A 127 18.49 -5.14 17.15
C ARG A 127 17.14 -5.84 17.35
N TRP A 128 17.19 -7.01 17.98
CA TRP A 128 16.02 -7.81 18.32
C TRP A 128 14.90 -6.97 18.98
N ALA A 129 13.67 -7.24 18.53
CA ALA A 129 12.45 -6.59 19.00
C ALA A 129 12.39 -5.05 18.83
N ARG A 130 13.31 -4.42 18.06
CA ARG A 130 13.17 -3.01 17.68
C ARG A 130 11.99 -2.86 16.69
N PRO A 131 10.98 -2.01 16.99
CA PRO A 131 9.92 -1.72 16.03
C PRO A 131 10.50 -1.08 14.76
N LEU A 132 10.01 -1.51 13.60
CA LEU A 132 10.54 -1.05 12.30
C LEU A 132 9.94 0.29 11.83
N ASP A 133 8.75 0.66 12.31
CA ASP A 133 8.03 1.89 11.89
C ASP A 133 8.16 3.07 12.86
N ARG A 134 8.83 2.87 14.00
CA ARG A 134 8.85 3.87 15.07
C ARG A 134 10.27 4.30 15.39
N ARG A 135 10.41 5.59 15.66
CA ARG A 135 11.60 6.17 16.29
C ARG A 135 11.74 5.63 17.70
N SER A 136 12.97 5.60 18.20
CA SER A 136 13.29 5.21 19.56
C SER A 136 14.04 6.35 20.25
N GLY A 137 13.82 6.52 21.55
CA GLY A 137 14.53 7.53 22.34
C GLY A 137 15.97 7.14 22.70
N ARG A 138 16.47 6.00 22.19
CA ARG A 138 17.86 5.58 22.38
C ARG A 138 18.76 6.34 21.41
N ARG A 139 19.92 6.77 21.91
CA ARG A 139 20.96 7.45 21.11
C ARG A 139 21.35 6.59 19.91
N GLY A 140 21.27 7.15 18.70
CA GLY A 140 21.51 6.44 17.42
C GLY A 140 20.30 5.68 16.87
N GLU A 141 19.12 5.80 17.49
CA GLU A 141 17.85 5.26 17.01
C GLU A 141 16.80 6.37 16.76
N GLU A 142 17.25 7.60 16.50
CA GLU A 142 16.35 8.77 16.37
C GLU A 142 15.46 8.71 15.12
N THR A 143 15.88 7.98 14.08
CA THR A 143 15.11 7.75 12.85
C THR A 143 14.37 6.41 12.89
N ALA A 144 13.20 6.36 12.24
CA ALA A 144 12.50 5.09 12.06
C ALA A 144 13.28 4.20 11.08
N PRO A 145 13.48 2.90 11.37
CA PRO A 145 14.20 1.99 10.47
C PRO A 145 13.63 1.95 9.04
N SER A 146 12.30 2.01 8.89
CA SER A 146 11.66 2.10 7.58
C SER A 146 12.10 3.33 6.78
N THR A 147 12.12 4.50 7.41
CA THR A 147 12.60 5.75 6.80
C THR A 147 14.06 5.67 6.34
N GLN A 148 14.91 4.98 7.11
CA GLN A 148 16.31 4.75 6.75
C GLN A 148 16.43 3.89 5.48
N MET A 149 15.67 2.78 5.38
CA MET A 149 15.64 1.91 4.21
C MET A 149 15.15 2.64 2.95
N LEU A 150 14.08 3.42 3.04
CA LEU A 150 13.55 4.19 1.90
C LEU A 150 14.59 5.13 1.29
N ARG A 151 15.37 5.77 2.16
CA ARG A 151 16.45 6.68 1.77
C ARG A 151 17.60 5.93 1.07
N TYR A 152 18.00 4.77 1.59
CA TYR A 152 19.01 3.93 0.93
C TYR A 152 18.54 3.49 -0.45
N LEU A 153 17.31 2.99 -0.57
CA LEU A 153 16.77 2.54 -1.84
C LEU A 153 16.69 3.65 -2.88
N ARG A 154 16.22 4.84 -2.50
CA ARG A 154 16.21 6.00 -3.41
C ARG A 154 17.62 6.29 -3.95
N ARG A 155 18.59 6.41 -3.05
CA ARG A 155 19.98 6.71 -3.45
C ARG A 155 20.58 5.59 -4.28
N ILE A 156 20.30 4.33 -3.95
CA ILE A 156 20.78 3.18 -4.71
C ILE A 156 20.19 3.17 -6.13
N ASP A 157 18.88 3.43 -6.26
CA ASP A 157 18.21 3.52 -7.57
C ASP A 157 18.86 4.62 -8.43
N ASP A 158 19.14 5.79 -7.82
CA ASP A 158 19.80 6.93 -8.47
C ASP A 158 21.23 6.59 -8.95
N ILE A 159 22.08 5.99 -8.10
CA ILE A 159 23.48 5.70 -8.47
C ILE A 159 23.62 4.51 -9.41
N THR A 160 22.69 3.54 -9.33
CA THR A 160 22.74 2.32 -10.13
C THR A 160 21.87 2.39 -11.39
N ASN A 161 21.20 3.52 -11.62
CA ASN A 161 20.22 3.73 -12.70
C ASN A 161 19.16 2.60 -12.75
N GLY A 162 18.69 2.17 -11.58
CA GLY A 162 17.68 1.14 -11.42
C GLY A 162 18.09 -0.30 -11.69
N THR A 163 19.39 -0.58 -11.76
CA THR A 163 19.87 -1.98 -11.77
C THR A 163 19.70 -2.66 -10.41
N LEU A 164 19.79 -1.93 -9.30
CA LEU A 164 19.49 -2.43 -7.96
C LEU A 164 18.30 -1.68 -7.36
N ARG A 165 17.21 -2.41 -7.08
CA ARG A 165 15.95 -1.84 -6.57
C ARG A 165 15.37 -2.52 -5.33
N TRP A 166 16.01 -3.58 -4.85
CA TRP A 166 15.48 -4.40 -3.77
C TRP A 166 16.17 -4.13 -2.43
N GLY A 167 15.38 -4.01 -1.37
CA GLY A 167 15.87 -3.80 -0.01
C GLY A 167 15.19 -4.71 1.00
N VAL A 168 15.97 -5.30 1.90
CA VAL A 168 15.50 -6.14 2.99
C VAL A 168 15.73 -5.41 4.31
N LEU A 169 14.66 -5.18 5.08
CA LEU A 169 14.74 -4.58 6.41
C LEU A 169 14.26 -5.59 7.44
N THR A 170 15.07 -5.90 8.46
CA THR A 170 14.68 -6.88 9.48
C THR A 170 15.21 -6.55 10.87
N ASN A 171 14.48 -6.96 11.90
CA ASN A 171 14.92 -6.97 13.30
C ASN A 171 15.13 -8.41 13.83
N GLY A 172 15.25 -9.38 12.92
CA GLY A 172 15.30 -10.81 13.20
C GLY A 172 13.92 -11.49 13.20
N SER A 173 12.90 -10.89 13.82
CA SER A 173 11.55 -11.47 13.87
C SER A 173 10.69 -11.09 12.67
N LYS A 174 10.69 -9.80 12.33
CA LYS A 174 9.97 -9.26 11.18
C LYS A 174 10.92 -9.08 10.01
N TRP A 175 10.49 -9.53 8.83
CA TRP A 175 11.27 -9.46 7.59
C TRP A 175 10.49 -8.69 6.56
N ARG A 176 11.02 -7.53 6.15
CA ARG A 176 10.42 -6.68 5.13
C ARG A 176 11.18 -6.72 3.83
N LEU A 177 10.47 -6.80 2.72
CA LEU A 177 10.98 -6.59 1.37
C LEU A 177 10.39 -5.29 0.81
N TYR A 178 11.27 -4.42 0.34
CA TYR A 178 10.97 -3.15 -0.32
C TYR A 178 11.45 -3.19 -1.77
N PHE A 179 10.73 -2.48 -2.64
CA PHE A 179 11.05 -2.32 -4.05
C PHE A 179 11.00 -0.84 -4.44
N SER A 180 12.13 -0.25 -4.87
CA SER A 180 12.19 1.18 -5.22
C SER A 180 11.34 1.55 -6.44
N GLY A 181 11.02 0.58 -7.30
CA GLY A 181 10.13 0.76 -8.45
C GLY A 181 8.65 0.70 -8.11
N ALA A 182 8.28 0.56 -6.83
CA ALA A 182 6.89 0.65 -6.39
C ALA A 182 6.37 2.10 -6.53
N ARG A 183 5.05 2.27 -6.63
CA ARG A 183 4.43 3.59 -6.78
C ARG A 183 4.53 4.43 -5.50
N SER A 184 4.39 3.76 -4.35
CA SER A 184 4.64 4.31 -3.02
C SER A 184 5.47 3.30 -2.26
N VAL A 185 6.78 3.52 -2.19
CA VAL A 185 7.72 2.57 -1.57
C VAL A 185 7.47 2.46 -0.07
N SER A 186 6.92 3.51 0.54
CA SER A 186 6.57 3.56 1.97
C SER A 186 5.36 2.68 2.33
N GLU A 187 4.42 2.49 1.42
CA GLU A 187 3.20 1.68 1.63
C GLU A 187 3.28 0.28 0.99
N GLN A 188 3.91 0.18 -0.17
CA GLN A 188 4.03 -1.04 -0.97
C GLN A 188 5.30 -1.81 -0.60
N PHE A 189 5.34 -2.32 0.63
CA PHE A 189 6.31 -3.32 1.07
C PHE A 189 5.62 -4.66 1.35
N PHE A 190 6.41 -5.70 1.58
CA PHE A 190 5.94 -7.00 2.05
C PHE A 190 6.61 -7.29 3.39
N GLU A 191 5.86 -7.63 4.44
CA GLU A 191 6.38 -7.99 5.76
C GLU A 191 5.88 -9.36 6.17
N LEU A 192 6.75 -10.22 6.72
CA LEU A 192 6.34 -11.42 7.45
C LEU A 192 6.91 -11.44 8.87
N ASP A 193 6.17 -12.03 9.82
CA ASP A 193 6.68 -12.40 11.14
C ASP A 193 7.11 -13.87 11.17
N ILE A 194 8.42 -14.12 11.05
CA ILE A 194 8.96 -15.47 11.02
C ILE A 194 8.82 -16.20 12.37
N THR A 195 8.70 -15.45 13.47
CA THR A 195 8.58 -16.04 14.82
C THR A 195 7.20 -16.64 15.05
N ALA A 196 6.15 -16.01 14.50
CA ALA A 196 4.80 -16.57 14.48
C ALA A 196 4.72 -17.80 13.55
N ILE A 197 5.37 -17.73 12.38
CA ILE A 197 5.42 -18.84 11.40
C ILE A 197 6.12 -20.08 11.97
N LEU A 198 7.22 -19.88 12.70
CA LEU A 198 7.96 -20.98 13.34
C LEU A 198 7.35 -21.43 14.68
N ASP A 199 6.27 -20.78 15.15
CA ASP A 199 5.60 -21.10 16.41
C ASP A 199 6.53 -20.99 17.62
N LEU A 200 7.35 -19.92 17.66
CA LEU A 200 8.23 -19.67 18.80
C LEU A 200 7.39 -19.34 20.05
N PRO A 201 7.83 -19.75 21.25
CA PRO A 201 7.08 -19.50 22.49
C PRO A 201 6.77 -18.01 22.70
N GLY A 202 5.48 -17.66 22.87
CA GLY A 202 5.03 -16.28 23.05
C GLY A 202 4.82 -15.47 21.77
N HIS A 203 5.04 -16.06 20.58
CA HIS A 203 4.95 -15.36 19.29
C HIS A 203 3.77 -15.81 18.41
N ASN A 204 3.11 -16.92 18.74
CA ASN A 204 1.94 -17.43 18.03
C ASN A 204 0.79 -17.75 19.00
N GLU A 205 0.29 -16.72 19.69
CA GLU A 205 -0.75 -16.85 20.72
C GLU A 205 -1.98 -15.99 20.41
N GLY A 206 -3.13 -16.37 20.98
CA GLY A 206 -4.38 -15.59 20.91
C GLY A 206 -5.36 -16.05 19.83
N LEU A 207 -6.41 -15.24 19.61
CA LEU A 207 -7.56 -15.56 18.75
C LEU A 207 -7.18 -15.76 17.27
N PHE A 208 -6.02 -15.27 16.88
CA PHE A 208 -5.54 -15.21 15.51
C PHE A 208 -4.20 -15.95 15.33
N ALA A 209 -3.87 -16.88 16.25
CA ALA A 209 -2.71 -17.73 16.11
C ALA A 209 -2.81 -18.57 14.82
N LEU A 210 -1.70 -18.70 14.11
CA LEU A 210 -1.57 -19.49 12.90
C LEU A 210 -1.67 -20.98 13.25
N ASN A 211 -2.56 -21.69 12.56
CA ASN A 211 -2.60 -23.16 12.63
C ASN A 211 -1.42 -23.78 11.85
N GLU A 212 -1.24 -25.10 11.98
CA GLU A 212 -0.14 -25.81 11.32
C GLU A 212 -0.10 -25.65 9.79
N ALA A 213 -1.27 -25.67 9.13
CA ALA A 213 -1.34 -25.51 7.68
C ALA A 213 -0.97 -24.07 7.25
N ASP A 214 -1.46 -23.06 7.96
CA ASP A 214 -1.12 -21.66 7.72
C ASP A 214 0.37 -21.42 7.95
N ARG A 215 0.96 -21.96 9.03
CA ARG A 215 2.40 -21.86 9.29
C ARG A 215 3.23 -22.49 8.18
N ARG A 216 2.84 -23.68 7.70
CA ARG A 216 3.53 -24.35 6.59
C ARG A 216 3.46 -23.52 5.31
N HIS A 217 2.28 -22.99 4.98
CA HIS A 217 2.07 -22.10 3.84
C HIS A 217 2.99 -20.88 3.91
N TRP A 218 2.96 -20.15 5.03
CA TRP A 218 3.74 -18.91 5.18
C TRP A 218 5.25 -19.16 5.29
N LEU A 219 5.70 -20.30 5.81
CA LEU A 219 7.12 -20.69 5.76
C LEU A 219 7.59 -20.87 4.31
N LYS A 220 6.75 -21.48 3.47
CA LYS A 220 7.03 -21.66 2.04
C LYS A 220 7.04 -20.32 1.30
N VAL A 221 6.09 -19.43 1.59
CA VAL A 221 6.09 -18.04 1.09
C VAL A 221 7.38 -17.32 1.50
N PHE A 222 7.75 -17.36 2.79
CA PHE A 222 8.98 -16.74 3.30
C PHE A 222 10.22 -17.21 2.52
N TYR A 223 10.35 -18.53 2.32
CA TYR A 223 11.46 -19.10 1.57
C TYR A 223 11.49 -18.62 0.11
N LEU A 224 10.35 -18.69 -0.59
CA LEU A 224 10.28 -18.31 -2.00
C LEU A 224 10.55 -16.83 -2.23
N VAL A 225 10.17 -15.97 -1.28
CA VAL A 225 10.39 -14.52 -1.37
C VAL A 225 11.83 -14.16 -1.00
N PHE A 226 12.40 -14.67 0.10
CA PHE A 226 13.70 -14.16 0.57
C PHE A 226 14.92 -14.96 0.10
N ARG A 227 14.75 -16.10 -0.59
CA ARG A 227 15.88 -16.87 -1.12
C ARG A 227 16.61 -16.13 -2.23
N ARG A 228 17.91 -16.38 -2.35
CA ARG A 228 18.77 -15.80 -3.41
C ARG A 228 18.19 -15.99 -4.81
N GLU A 229 17.63 -17.17 -5.09
CA GLU A 229 17.05 -17.53 -6.38
C GLU A 229 15.84 -16.65 -6.77
N ALA A 230 15.18 -15.99 -5.81
CA ALA A 230 14.05 -15.12 -6.08
C ALA A 230 14.46 -13.81 -6.78
N PHE A 231 15.72 -13.40 -6.63
CA PHE A 231 16.30 -12.15 -7.12
C PHE A 231 17.06 -12.32 -8.44
N VAL A 232 17.07 -13.52 -9.01
CA VAL A 232 17.71 -13.80 -10.29
C VAL A 232 16.68 -14.34 -11.28
N PRO A 233 16.80 -14.00 -12.58
CA PRO A 233 16.00 -14.62 -13.62
C PRO A 233 16.21 -16.14 -13.66
N ALA A 234 15.14 -16.89 -13.90
CA ALA A 234 15.18 -18.35 -13.93
C ALA A 234 14.69 -18.90 -15.27
N GLY A 235 15.55 -19.68 -15.94
CA GLY A 235 15.21 -20.38 -17.18
C GLY A 235 15.20 -19.48 -18.41
N ALA A 236 14.22 -19.67 -19.29
CA ALA A 236 14.06 -18.86 -20.51
C ALA A 236 13.40 -17.50 -20.23
N ASP A 237 12.67 -17.39 -19.11
CA ASP A 237 12.05 -16.15 -18.67
C ASP A 237 13.11 -15.25 -18.03
N GLN A 238 13.24 -14.03 -18.54
CA GLN A 238 14.22 -13.05 -18.03
C GLN A 238 13.73 -12.30 -16.79
N ARG A 239 12.49 -12.56 -16.34
CA ARG A 239 11.94 -11.99 -15.11
C ARG A 239 12.35 -12.81 -13.88
N THR A 240 12.62 -12.10 -12.79
CA THR A 240 12.79 -12.65 -11.44
C THR A 240 11.46 -13.17 -10.87
N PHE A 241 11.50 -13.93 -9.78
CA PHE A 241 10.28 -14.39 -9.10
C PHE A 241 9.42 -13.21 -8.65
N HIS A 242 10.05 -12.15 -8.13
CA HIS A 242 9.35 -10.96 -7.66
C HIS A 242 8.66 -10.20 -8.79
N GLU A 243 9.32 -10.03 -9.94
CA GLU A 243 8.71 -9.38 -11.10
C GLU A 243 7.50 -10.13 -11.61
N LYS A 244 7.57 -11.48 -11.67
CA LYS A 244 6.40 -12.31 -12.01
C LYS A 244 5.26 -12.11 -11.01
N ALA A 245 5.56 -12.10 -9.71
CA ALA A 245 4.57 -11.88 -8.66
C ALA A 245 3.91 -10.50 -8.76
N LEU A 246 4.69 -9.45 -9.04
CA LEU A 246 4.19 -8.09 -9.24
C LEU A 246 3.31 -7.98 -10.50
N GLU A 247 3.72 -8.59 -11.60
CA GLU A 247 2.94 -8.58 -12.85
C GLU A 247 1.64 -9.37 -12.73
N GLU A 248 1.68 -10.56 -12.12
CA GLU A 248 0.48 -11.37 -11.87
C GLU A 248 -0.53 -10.60 -10.98
N GLY A 249 -0.02 -9.92 -9.95
CA GLY A 249 -0.83 -9.03 -9.11
C GLY A 249 -1.51 -7.93 -9.93
N LYS A 250 -0.78 -7.26 -10.82
CA LYS A 250 -1.32 -6.22 -11.70
C LYS A 250 -2.40 -6.77 -12.64
N PHE A 251 -2.15 -7.90 -13.29
CA PHE A 251 -3.14 -8.52 -14.19
C PHE A 251 -4.42 -8.90 -13.45
N TYR A 252 -4.30 -9.46 -12.25
CA TYR A 252 -5.45 -9.78 -11.42
C TYR A 252 -6.22 -8.52 -11.00
N GLU A 253 -5.53 -7.48 -10.52
CA GLU A 253 -6.13 -6.20 -10.16
C GLU A 253 -6.86 -5.54 -11.34
N GLU A 254 -6.25 -5.55 -12.54
CA GLU A 254 -6.86 -5.05 -13.76
C GLU A 254 -8.13 -5.81 -14.13
N ARG A 255 -8.10 -7.16 -14.04
CA ARG A 255 -9.26 -8.00 -14.30
C ARG A 255 -10.39 -7.72 -13.30
N VAL A 256 -10.08 -7.67 -12.00
CA VAL A 256 -11.08 -7.37 -10.96
C VAL A 256 -11.65 -5.95 -11.14
N ALA A 257 -10.81 -4.99 -11.49
CA ALA A 257 -11.25 -3.63 -11.82
C ALA A 257 -12.20 -3.63 -13.03
N GLU A 258 -11.87 -4.33 -14.11
CA GLU A 258 -12.70 -4.43 -15.31
C GLU A 258 -14.05 -5.11 -15.01
N ASP A 259 -14.05 -6.22 -14.27
CA ASP A 259 -15.25 -6.94 -13.89
C ASP A 259 -16.15 -6.10 -12.97
N LEU A 260 -15.57 -5.44 -11.96
CA LEU A 260 -16.28 -4.49 -11.11
C LEU A 260 -16.86 -3.35 -11.93
N SER A 261 -16.06 -2.77 -12.84
CA SER A 261 -16.50 -1.73 -13.76
C SER A 261 -17.73 -2.18 -14.55
N ASN A 262 -17.66 -3.36 -15.17
CA ASN A 262 -18.77 -3.91 -15.95
C ASN A 262 -20.03 -4.18 -15.12
N LYS A 263 -19.90 -4.72 -13.89
CA LYS A 263 -21.03 -4.87 -12.95
C LYS A 263 -21.64 -3.53 -12.58
N VAL A 264 -20.79 -2.53 -12.30
CA VAL A 264 -21.23 -1.17 -11.98
C VAL A 264 -22.09 -0.61 -13.11
N PHE A 265 -21.63 -0.76 -14.35
CA PHE A 265 -22.34 -0.24 -15.53
C PHE A 265 -23.62 -0.98 -15.87
N ARG A 266 -23.58 -2.31 -15.87
CA ARG A 266 -24.67 -3.13 -16.38
C ARG A 266 -25.77 -3.38 -15.36
N GLU A 267 -25.41 -3.36 -14.08
CA GLU A 267 -26.30 -3.77 -12.99
C GLU A 267 -26.50 -2.66 -11.97
N VAL A 268 -25.41 -2.23 -11.31
CA VAL A 268 -25.51 -1.34 -10.13
C VAL A 268 -26.10 0.02 -10.50
N PHE A 269 -25.50 0.72 -11.44
CA PHE A 269 -25.90 2.09 -11.78
C PHE A 269 -27.32 2.14 -12.36
N PRO A 270 -27.73 1.25 -13.29
CA PRO A 270 -29.13 1.16 -13.72
C PRO A 270 -30.11 0.81 -12.58
N ASP A 271 -29.75 -0.08 -11.66
CA ASP A 271 -30.59 -0.41 -10.50
C ASP A 271 -30.79 0.78 -9.57
N LEU A 272 -29.71 1.54 -9.30
CA LEU A 272 -29.78 2.79 -8.51
C LEU A 272 -30.66 3.83 -9.21
N VAL A 273 -30.46 4.06 -10.50
CA VAL A 273 -31.27 5.02 -11.28
C VAL A 273 -32.76 4.64 -11.20
N ARG A 274 -33.11 3.38 -11.49
CA ARG A 274 -34.51 2.91 -11.44
C ARG A 274 -35.12 3.06 -10.04
N ALA A 275 -34.36 2.73 -9.00
CA ALA A 275 -34.82 2.86 -7.62
C ALA A 275 -35.05 4.32 -7.22
N ILE A 276 -34.16 5.23 -7.63
CA ILE A 276 -34.29 6.66 -7.36
C ILE A 276 -35.47 7.26 -8.14
N VAL A 277 -35.67 6.91 -9.43
CA VAL A 277 -36.86 7.34 -10.20
C VAL A 277 -38.14 6.94 -9.49
N LYS A 278 -38.20 5.71 -8.95
CA LYS A 278 -39.38 5.22 -8.23
C LYS A 278 -39.60 5.94 -6.90
N ALA A 279 -38.52 6.27 -6.18
CA ALA A 279 -38.59 6.91 -4.87
C ALA A 279 -38.78 8.43 -4.94
N ALA A 280 -38.35 9.08 -6.03
CA ALA A 280 -38.46 10.51 -6.29
C ALA A 280 -39.05 10.77 -7.69
N PRO A 281 -40.34 10.47 -7.91
CA PRO A 281 -40.96 10.54 -9.24
C PRO A 281 -41.03 11.96 -9.83
N GLU A 282 -40.98 12.98 -8.98
CA GLU A 282 -41.02 14.40 -9.37
C GLU A 282 -39.65 14.96 -9.79
N ALA A 283 -38.56 14.24 -9.48
CA ALA A 283 -37.21 14.67 -9.85
C ALA A 283 -36.98 14.50 -11.36
N ASN A 284 -36.25 15.44 -11.97
CA ASN A 284 -35.92 15.30 -13.38
C ASN A 284 -34.82 14.24 -13.58
N LEU A 285 -34.70 13.67 -14.79
CA LEU A 285 -33.77 12.57 -15.04
C LEU A 285 -32.30 12.95 -14.85
N GLN A 286 -31.95 14.23 -15.03
CA GLN A 286 -30.58 14.70 -14.80
C GLN A 286 -30.25 14.71 -13.31
N GLU A 287 -31.16 15.21 -12.47
CA GLU A 287 -31.02 15.19 -11.00
C GLU A 287 -30.98 13.75 -10.47
N VAL A 288 -31.80 12.86 -11.04
CA VAL A 288 -31.77 11.41 -10.71
C VAL A 288 -30.41 10.80 -11.06
N ARG A 289 -29.88 11.11 -12.26
CA ARG A 289 -28.57 10.63 -12.71
C ARG A 289 -27.47 11.11 -11.77
N GLU A 290 -27.48 12.39 -11.41
CA GLU A 290 -26.54 12.98 -10.46
C GLU A 290 -26.65 12.34 -9.07
N ALA A 291 -27.87 12.15 -8.55
CA ALA A 291 -28.09 11.47 -7.27
C ALA A 291 -27.60 10.01 -7.30
N ALA A 292 -27.82 9.29 -8.40
CA ALA A 292 -27.33 7.92 -8.57
C ALA A 292 -25.79 7.86 -8.59
N LEU A 293 -25.13 8.82 -9.26
CA LEU A 293 -23.68 8.93 -9.29
C LEU A 293 -23.12 9.22 -7.89
N ILE A 294 -23.70 10.20 -7.18
CA ILE A 294 -23.28 10.55 -5.82
C ILE A 294 -23.45 9.37 -4.88
N LEU A 295 -24.59 8.66 -4.95
CA LEU A 295 -24.81 7.47 -4.13
C LEU A 295 -23.77 6.38 -4.42
N LEU A 296 -23.49 6.11 -5.69
CA LEU A 296 -22.45 5.15 -6.07
C LEU A 296 -21.07 5.57 -5.57
N TYR A 297 -20.73 6.86 -5.63
CA TYR A 297 -19.46 7.39 -5.14
C TYR A 297 -19.33 7.26 -3.63
N ARG A 298 -20.41 7.50 -2.87
CA ARG A 298 -20.46 7.25 -1.42
C ARG A 298 -20.18 5.79 -1.09
N LEU A 299 -20.79 4.86 -1.83
CA LEU A 299 -20.60 3.42 -1.62
C LEU A 299 -19.16 3.00 -1.91
N LEU A 300 -18.62 3.38 -3.07
CA LEU A 300 -17.25 3.07 -3.45
C LEU A 300 -16.23 3.72 -2.52
N PHE A 301 -16.47 4.95 -2.07
CA PHE A 301 -15.62 5.62 -1.07
C PHE A 301 -15.58 4.83 0.24
N ILE A 302 -16.72 4.41 0.78
CA ILE A 302 -16.76 3.66 2.05
C ILE A 302 -16.07 2.31 1.89
N LEU A 303 -16.34 1.57 0.82
CA LEU A 303 -15.68 0.29 0.53
C LEU A 303 -14.15 0.47 0.48
N TYR A 304 -13.69 1.49 -0.23
CA TYR A 304 -12.28 1.82 -0.36
C TYR A 304 -11.66 2.26 0.98
N ALA A 305 -12.36 3.09 1.74
CA ALA A 305 -11.88 3.65 3.00
C ALA A 305 -11.85 2.62 4.14
N GLU A 306 -12.82 1.70 4.21
CA GLU A 306 -12.79 0.59 5.16
C GLU A 306 -11.65 -0.38 4.84
N ASP A 307 -11.49 -0.80 3.58
CA ASP A 307 -10.45 -1.77 3.19
C ASP A 307 -9.01 -1.20 3.31
N ARG A 308 -8.84 0.14 3.34
CA ARG A 308 -7.55 0.81 3.58
C ARG A 308 -7.32 1.26 5.03
N ASP A 309 -8.17 0.87 5.97
CA ASP A 309 -8.12 1.34 7.37
C ASP A 309 -8.18 2.88 7.49
N LEU A 310 -8.77 3.57 6.51
CA LEU A 310 -8.95 5.02 6.57
C LEU A 310 -10.11 5.39 7.50
N LEU A 311 -11.06 4.48 7.70
CA LEU A 311 -12.11 4.58 8.72
C LEU A 311 -11.72 3.79 9.98
N PRO A 312 -12.38 3.99 11.13
CA PRO A 312 -12.02 3.38 12.42
C PRO A 312 -12.31 1.86 12.51
N VAL A 313 -12.02 1.09 11.46
CA VAL A 313 -12.32 -0.36 11.35
C VAL A 313 -11.60 -1.24 12.37
N LYS A 314 -10.59 -0.70 13.08
CA LYS A 314 -9.89 -1.36 14.19
C LYS A 314 -10.46 -0.98 15.56
N ASP A 315 -11.37 -0.01 15.61
CA ASP A 315 -12.06 0.39 16.81
C ASP A 315 -13.37 -0.40 16.92
N THR A 316 -13.49 -1.23 17.96
CA THR A 316 -14.66 -2.07 18.17
C THR A 316 -15.96 -1.29 18.29
N ARG A 317 -15.90 0.02 18.60
CA ARG A 317 -17.07 0.90 18.66
C ARG A 317 -17.65 1.20 17.27
N TYR A 318 -16.84 1.10 16.21
CA TYR A 318 -17.25 1.31 14.82
C TYR A 318 -17.87 0.06 14.18
N ASP A 319 -17.56 -1.15 14.69
CA ASP A 319 -17.96 -2.43 14.10
C ASP A 319 -19.46 -2.58 13.83
N ASP A 320 -20.30 -1.96 14.66
CA ASP A 320 -21.76 -2.02 14.54
C ASP A 320 -22.33 -1.03 13.50
N TYR A 321 -21.51 -0.11 13.00
CA TYR A 321 -21.91 0.97 12.09
C TYR A 321 -21.23 0.87 10.71
N GLY A 322 -20.10 0.16 10.64
CA GLY A 322 -19.38 -0.08 9.40
C GLY A 322 -20.13 -0.96 8.39
N LEU A 323 -19.76 -0.82 7.12
CA LEU A 323 -20.37 -1.55 6.01
C LEU A 323 -19.98 -3.03 6.03
N ARG A 324 -18.74 -3.36 6.43
CA ARG A 324 -18.19 -4.73 6.42
C ARG A 324 -19.09 -5.76 7.10
N ASN A 325 -19.35 -5.63 8.40
CA ASN A 325 -20.00 -6.68 9.17
C ASN A 325 -21.53 -6.70 9.02
N LYS A 326 -22.19 -5.54 9.21
CA LYS A 326 -23.65 -5.46 9.25
C LYS A 326 -24.33 -5.48 7.89
N VAL A 327 -23.57 -5.15 6.84
CA VAL A 327 -24.14 -4.96 5.51
C VAL A 327 -23.55 -5.97 4.54
N ARG A 328 -22.23 -5.97 4.29
CA ARG A 328 -21.60 -6.86 3.29
C ARG A 328 -21.71 -8.34 3.68
N LEU A 329 -21.32 -8.70 4.91
CA LEU A 329 -21.33 -10.09 5.36
C LEU A 329 -22.76 -10.64 5.54
N ASP A 330 -23.69 -9.83 6.08
CA ASP A 330 -25.11 -10.21 6.17
C ASP A 330 -25.72 -10.45 4.77
N VAL A 331 -25.48 -9.53 3.82
CA VAL A 331 -25.93 -9.71 2.43
C VAL A 331 -25.34 -10.99 1.82
N LYS A 332 -24.04 -11.25 2.02
CA LYS A 332 -23.37 -12.46 1.53
C LYS A 332 -24.03 -13.72 2.08
N GLU A 333 -24.17 -13.81 3.41
CA GLU A 333 -24.72 -15.00 4.08
C GLU A 333 -26.14 -15.29 3.59
N ARG A 334 -26.98 -14.26 3.50
CA ARG A 334 -28.36 -14.37 3.03
C ARG A 334 -28.42 -14.76 1.55
N LYS A 335 -27.56 -14.19 0.70
CA LYS A 335 -27.44 -14.55 -0.73
C LYS A 335 -26.94 -15.98 -0.93
N ASP A 336 -25.97 -16.44 -0.15
CA ASP A 336 -25.46 -17.81 -0.21
C ASP A 336 -26.54 -18.82 0.19
N LYS A 337 -27.41 -18.45 1.14
CA LYS A 337 -28.59 -19.22 1.55
C LYS A 337 -29.80 -19.07 0.60
N SER A 338 -29.67 -18.29 -0.48
CA SER A 338 -30.77 -17.97 -1.39
C SER A 338 -32.00 -17.37 -0.68
N ASP A 339 -31.78 -16.57 0.35
CA ASP A 339 -32.83 -15.89 1.12
C ASP A 339 -33.49 -14.76 0.33
N VAL A 340 -34.70 -14.37 0.74
CA VAL A 340 -35.52 -13.32 0.11
C VAL A 340 -35.28 -11.97 0.79
N PHE A 341 -35.06 -10.95 -0.03
CA PHE A 341 -34.92 -9.57 0.42
C PHE A 341 -36.24 -8.81 0.25
N SER A 342 -36.59 -7.96 1.22
CA SER A 342 -37.86 -7.24 1.21
C SER A 342 -37.90 -6.16 0.12
N GLU A 343 -39.02 -6.08 -0.60
CA GLU A 343 -39.28 -5.02 -1.59
C GLU A 343 -39.79 -3.71 -0.96
N THR A 344 -40.03 -3.68 0.36
CA THR A 344 -40.60 -2.52 1.06
C THR A 344 -39.78 -2.09 2.27
N ALA A 345 -39.17 -3.03 3.01
CA ALA A 345 -38.25 -2.68 4.09
C ALA A 345 -36.96 -2.09 3.50
N ALA A 346 -36.35 -1.15 4.22
CA ALA A 346 -35.16 -0.41 3.79
C ALA A 346 -34.17 -0.31 4.96
N ARG A 347 -33.76 -1.47 5.48
CA ARG A 347 -32.84 -1.62 6.62
C ARG A 347 -31.40 -1.32 6.20
N TYR A 348 -30.94 -1.85 5.05
CA TYR A 348 -29.59 -1.54 4.56
C TYR A 348 -29.46 -0.07 4.19
N TRP A 349 -30.52 0.52 3.61
CA TRP A 349 -30.56 1.97 3.38
C TRP A 349 -30.45 2.77 4.67
N GLY A 350 -31.18 2.39 5.73
CA GLY A 350 -31.09 3.03 7.04
C GLY A 350 -29.67 2.99 7.61
N ALA A 351 -29.05 1.80 7.64
CA ALA A 351 -27.67 1.63 8.13
C ALA A 351 -26.68 2.51 7.35
N MET A 352 -26.79 2.58 6.02
CA MET A 352 -25.93 3.44 5.21
C MET A 352 -26.21 4.93 5.41
N ALA A 353 -27.47 5.33 5.57
CA ALA A 353 -27.82 6.72 5.80
C ALA A 353 -27.24 7.23 7.14
N ASP A 354 -27.30 6.39 8.18
CA ASP A 354 -26.66 6.66 9.47
C ASP A 354 -25.14 6.78 9.32
N LEU A 355 -24.51 5.87 8.57
CA LEU A 355 -23.08 5.91 8.29
C LEU A 355 -22.68 7.15 7.46
N PHE A 356 -23.46 7.54 6.45
CA PHE A 356 -23.21 8.75 5.67
C PHE A 356 -23.20 10.00 6.54
N MET A 357 -24.16 10.10 7.46
CA MET A 357 -24.24 11.22 8.40
C MET A 357 -23.06 11.22 9.39
N ALA A 358 -22.70 10.04 9.91
CA ALA A 358 -21.56 9.90 10.82
C ALA A 358 -20.23 10.27 10.14
N ILE A 359 -20.06 9.92 8.85
CA ILE A 359 -18.87 10.29 8.07
C ILE A 359 -18.83 11.81 7.82
N ASP A 360 -19.96 12.42 7.46
CA ASP A 360 -20.04 13.87 7.16
C ASP A 360 -19.75 14.73 8.39
N GLN A 361 -20.41 14.44 9.51
CA GLN A 361 -20.36 15.27 10.72
C GLN A 361 -19.29 14.83 11.72
N GLY A 362 -18.76 13.61 11.55
CA GLY A 362 -17.99 12.91 12.58
C GLY A 362 -18.89 12.38 13.70
N ASP A 363 -18.43 11.32 14.36
CA ASP A 363 -19.04 10.79 15.57
C ASP A 363 -17.95 10.28 16.52
N ALA A 364 -17.65 11.10 17.54
CA ALA A 364 -16.64 10.78 18.54
C ALA A 364 -16.99 9.55 19.40
N SER A 365 -18.28 9.18 19.51
CA SER A 365 -18.71 8.04 20.32
C SER A 365 -18.21 6.71 19.71
N ILE A 366 -18.14 6.65 18.38
CA ILE A 366 -17.61 5.51 17.61
C ILE A 366 -16.18 5.74 17.10
N GLY A 367 -15.55 6.85 17.48
CA GLY A 367 -14.17 7.17 17.10
C GLY A 367 -14.01 7.68 15.66
N LEU A 368 -15.09 8.09 14.99
CA LEU A 368 -15.09 8.53 13.60
C LEU A 368 -14.86 10.06 13.53
N PRO A 369 -13.74 10.54 12.96
CA PRO A 369 -13.57 11.98 12.70
C PRO A 369 -14.47 12.43 11.53
N PRO A 370 -14.78 13.74 11.43
CA PRO A 370 -15.52 14.28 10.28
C PRO A 370 -14.69 14.23 9.00
N TYR A 371 -15.28 13.74 7.91
CA TYR A 371 -14.70 13.74 6.57
C TYR A 371 -15.37 14.85 5.76
N ASN A 372 -14.73 16.02 5.75
CA ASN A 372 -15.21 17.17 5.00
C ASN A 372 -14.88 17.02 3.51
N GLY A 373 -15.82 17.36 2.63
CA GLY A 373 -15.64 17.21 1.18
C GLY A 373 -16.91 17.38 0.34
N GLY A 374 -18.09 17.53 0.97
CA GLY A 374 -19.35 17.75 0.26
C GLY A 374 -19.95 16.50 -0.41
N LEU A 375 -19.25 15.36 -0.38
CA LEU A 375 -19.75 14.09 -0.92
C LEU A 375 -20.90 13.54 -0.07
N PHE A 376 -20.77 13.61 1.26
CA PHE A 376 -21.77 13.11 2.22
C PHE A 376 -22.75 14.18 2.72
N ASP A 377 -22.49 15.44 2.37
CA ASP A 377 -23.29 16.62 2.72
C ASP A 377 -24.77 16.44 2.30
N GLN A 378 -25.66 16.48 3.28
CA GLN A 378 -27.10 16.24 3.07
C GLN A 378 -27.79 17.42 2.38
N GLU A 379 -27.29 18.65 2.54
CA GLU A 379 -27.87 19.86 1.94
C GLU A 379 -27.56 19.93 0.45
N ARG A 380 -26.36 19.48 0.05
CA ARG A 380 -25.97 19.39 -1.37
C ARG A 380 -26.72 18.32 -2.16
N HIS A 381 -27.20 17.28 -1.49
CA HIS A 381 -27.78 16.09 -2.13
C HIS A 381 -29.21 15.78 -1.64
N PRO A 382 -30.17 16.71 -1.83
CA PRO A 382 -31.50 16.63 -1.21
C PRO A 382 -32.34 15.44 -1.66
N ILE A 383 -32.15 14.93 -2.88
CA ILE A 383 -32.85 13.70 -3.34
C ILE A 383 -32.46 12.53 -2.45
N LEU A 384 -31.16 12.31 -2.22
CA LEU A 384 -30.68 11.18 -1.42
C LEU A 384 -31.11 11.30 0.05
N THR A 385 -31.24 12.52 0.56
CA THR A 385 -31.72 12.77 1.93
C THR A 385 -33.20 12.40 2.11
N ASN A 386 -34.02 12.53 1.06
CA ASN A 386 -35.48 12.41 1.15
C ASN A 386 -36.06 11.08 0.63
N ILE A 387 -35.22 10.19 0.10
CA ILE A 387 -35.67 8.88 -0.43
C ILE A 387 -35.33 7.73 0.51
N ARG A 388 -35.96 6.58 0.23
CA ARG A 388 -35.58 5.28 0.82
C ARG A 388 -35.52 4.23 -0.27
N ILE A 389 -34.43 3.46 -0.30
CA ILE A 389 -34.24 2.37 -1.25
C ILE A 389 -34.51 1.02 -0.56
N PRO A 390 -35.37 0.15 -1.12
CA PRO A 390 -35.68 -1.15 -0.52
C PRO A 390 -34.49 -2.11 -0.40
N ASP A 391 -34.54 -3.01 0.57
CA ASP A 391 -33.55 -4.06 0.85
C ASP A 391 -33.28 -4.92 -0.39
N ALA A 392 -34.31 -5.22 -1.19
CA ALA A 392 -34.18 -6.01 -2.42
C ALA A 392 -33.27 -5.36 -3.47
N VAL A 393 -33.25 -4.03 -3.56
CA VAL A 393 -32.34 -3.30 -4.45
C VAL A 393 -30.99 -3.13 -3.79
N MET A 394 -30.96 -2.67 -2.53
CA MET A 394 -29.72 -2.42 -1.82
C MET A 394 -28.85 -3.67 -1.72
N ALA A 395 -29.43 -4.82 -1.39
CA ALA A 395 -28.70 -6.08 -1.29
C ALA A 395 -28.09 -6.50 -2.64
N ARG A 396 -28.74 -6.24 -3.78
CA ARG A 396 -28.14 -6.51 -5.10
C ARG A 396 -26.94 -5.60 -5.37
N VAL A 397 -27.10 -4.31 -5.09
CA VAL A 397 -26.03 -3.32 -5.25
C VAL A 397 -24.83 -3.66 -4.36
N ILE A 398 -25.08 -3.95 -3.09
CA ILE A 398 -24.03 -4.31 -2.11
C ILE A 398 -23.33 -5.60 -2.54
N ASP A 399 -24.08 -6.64 -2.93
CA ASP A 399 -23.51 -7.92 -3.39
C ASP A 399 -22.60 -7.71 -4.60
N ALA A 400 -23.06 -6.97 -5.61
CA ALA A 400 -22.32 -6.69 -6.83
C ALA A 400 -21.03 -5.88 -6.59
N LEU A 401 -21.04 -4.93 -5.65
CA LEU A 401 -19.87 -4.15 -5.28
C LEU A 401 -18.94 -4.89 -4.30
N SER A 402 -19.46 -5.86 -3.54
CA SER A 402 -18.69 -6.51 -2.47
C SER A 402 -18.02 -7.80 -2.89
N PHE A 403 -18.57 -8.50 -3.90
CA PHE A 403 -18.18 -9.87 -4.21
C PHE A 403 -18.00 -10.14 -5.72
N GLU A 404 -16.92 -10.84 -6.05
CA GLU A 404 -16.75 -11.58 -7.30
C GLU A 404 -17.46 -12.94 -7.18
N VAL A 405 -18.11 -13.38 -8.25
CA VAL A 405 -18.72 -14.71 -8.30
C VAL A 405 -17.76 -15.61 -9.06
N THR A 406 -17.10 -16.52 -8.35
CA THR A 406 -16.18 -17.50 -8.90
C THR A 406 -16.81 -18.90 -8.84
N PRO A 407 -16.24 -19.91 -9.53
CA PRO A 407 -16.70 -21.30 -9.41
C PRO A 407 -16.68 -21.83 -7.95
N GLU A 408 -15.78 -21.33 -7.12
CA GLU A 408 -15.61 -21.68 -5.71
C GLU A 408 -16.59 -20.93 -4.78
N GLY A 409 -17.31 -19.93 -5.30
CA GLY A 409 -18.35 -19.18 -4.60
C GLY A 409 -18.18 -17.67 -4.69
N ARG A 410 -18.76 -16.96 -3.71
CA ARG A 410 -18.63 -15.50 -3.61
C ARG A 410 -17.30 -15.13 -2.94
N LYS A 411 -16.36 -14.59 -3.70
CA LYS A 411 -15.06 -14.09 -3.24
C LYS A 411 -15.14 -12.59 -2.95
N TYR A 412 -14.54 -12.13 -1.87
CA TYR A 412 -14.56 -10.72 -1.48
C TYR A 412 -13.69 -9.87 -2.41
N ILE A 413 -14.22 -8.75 -2.89
CA ILE A 413 -13.44 -7.75 -3.61
C ILE A 413 -12.69 -6.90 -2.58
N ASN A 414 -11.36 -6.98 -2.60
CA ASN A 414 -10.49 -6.19 -1.74
C ASN A 414 -10.13 -4.86 -2.42
N TYR A 415 -10.78 -3.78 -2.02
CA TYR A 415 -10.55 -2.46 -2.59
C TYR A 415 -9.17 -1.89 -2.25
N ARG A 416 -8.45 -2.43 -1.27
CA ARG A 416 -7.06 -2.06 -0.94
C ARG A 416 -6.11 -2.26 -2.11
N ASN A 417 -6.35 -3.28 -2.93
CA ASN A 417 -5.51 -3.61 -4.08
C ASN A 417 -5.88 -2.77 -5.31
N LEU A 418 -7.08 -2.19 -5.34
CA LEU A 418 -7.49 -1.35 -6.46
C LEU A 418 -6.79 0.01 -6.40
N SER A 419 -6.15 0.37 -7.51
CA SER A 419 -5.51 1.66 -7.67
C SER A 419 -6.54 2.77 -7.84
N VAL A 420 -6.19 4.00 -7.47
CA VAL A 420 -7.09 5.14 -7.67
C VAL A 420 -7.37 5.38 -9.16
N GLN A 421 -6.44 5.04 -10.07
CA GLN A 421 -6.70 5.09 -11.51
C GLN A 421 -7.79 4.09 -11.92
N GLN A 422 -7.74 2.87 -11.39
CA GLN A 422 -8.75 1.85 -11.69
C GLN A 422 -10.14 2.32 -11.24
N LEU A 423 -10.28 2.88 -10.03
CA LEU A 423 -11.54 3.50 -9.60
C LEU A 423 -11.90 4.73 -10.47
N GLY A 424 -10.91 5.57 -10.80
CA GLY A 424 -11.05 6.72 -11.69
C GLY A 424 -11.68 6.35 -13.03
N SER A 425 -11.24 5.24 -13.62
CA SER A 425 -11.77 4.74 -14.89
C SER A 425 -13.25 4.34 -14.81
N ILE A 426 -13.71 3.86 -13.65
CA ILE A 426 -15.13 3.57 -13.40
C ILE A 426 -15.90 4.90 -13.37
N TYR A 427 -15.39 5.91 -12.68
CA TYR A 427 -16.05 7.23 -12.61
C TYR A 427 -16.12 7.91 -13.97
N GLU A 428 -15.04 7.92 -14.74
CA GLU A 428 -15.01 8.53 -16.08
C GLU A 428 -16.00 7.86 -17.02
N ARG A 429 -15.97 6.52 -17.07
CA ARG A 429 -16.89 5.77 -17.91
C ARG A 429 -18.35 6.05 -17.52
N LEU A 430 -18.68 6.34 -16.26
CA LEU A 430 -20.04 6.69 -15.81
C LEU A 430 -20.49 8.09 -16.26
N LEU A 431 -19.57 9.05 -16.36
CA LEU A 431 -19.90 10.39 -16.82
C LEU A 431 -20.36 10.42 -18.29
N GLU A 432 -19.98 9.40 -19.05
CA GLU A 432 -20.36 9.25 -20.46
C GLU A 432 -21.78 8.74 -20.66
N TYR A 433 -22.50 8.36 -19.61
CA TYR A 433 -23.84 7.79 -19.74
C TYR A 433 -24.92 8.83 -19.43
N GLU A 434 -26.01 8.71 -20.17
CA GLU A 434 -27.23 9.46 -19.96
C GLU A 434 -28.37 8.54 -19.54
N VAL A 435 -29.31 9.12 -18.80
CA VAL A 435 -30.55 8.45 -18.41
C VAL A 435 -31.64 8.96 -19.34
N THR A 436 -32.26 8.03 -20.06
CA THR A 436 -33.39 8.31 -20.95
C THR A 436 -34.63 7.58 -20.45
N ARG A 437 -35.79 8.13 -20.81
CA ARG A 437 -37.09 7.54 -20.52
C ARG A 437 -37.84 7.34 -21.84
N ASP A 438 -38.30 6.13 -22.09
CA ASP A 438 -39.22 5.79 -23.18
C ASP A 438 -40.49 5.18 -22.57
N GLY A 439 -41.57 5.95 -22.52
CA GLY A 439 -42.76 5.59 -21.76
C GLY A 439 -42.45 5.42 -20.26
N ASP A 440 -42.72 4.22 -19.73
CA ASP A 440 -42.41 3.84 -18.34
C ASP A 440 -41.01 3.21 -18.19
N ASP A 441 -40.33 2.91 -19.29
CA ASP A 441 -39.01 2.27 -19.26
C ASP A 441 -37.90 3.32 -19.09
N ILE A 442 -37.06 3.10 -18.07
CA ILE A 442 -35.86 3.88 -17.81
C ILE A 442 -34.65 3.13 -18.32
N THR A 443 -33.93 3.74 -19.25
CA THR A 443 -32.73 3.18 -19.87
C THR A 443 -31.52 4.04 -19.56
N VAL A 444 -30.39 3.37 -19.32
CA VAL A 444 -29.08 4.00 -19.15
C VAL A 444 -28.26 3.64 -20.38
N GLN A 445 -27.82 4.63 -21.14
CA GLN A 445 -27.15 4.41 -22.42
C GLN A 445 -25.90 5.29 -22.60
N PRO A 446 -24.88 4.84 -23.36
CA PRO A 446 -23.70 5.63 -23.62
C PRO A 446 -24.03 6.85 -24.49
N ASN A 447 -23.62 8.04 -24.05
CA ASN A 447 -23.63 9.25 -24.85
C ASN A 447 -22.27 9.43 -25.54
N ILE A 448 -22.21 8.99 -26.80
CA ILE A 448 -21.00 8.96 -27.64
C ILE A 448 -20.41 10.38 -27.88
N PHE A 449 -21.21 11.44 -27.67
CA PHE A 449 -20.77 12.83 -27.80
C PHE A 449 -20.18 13.41 -26.51
N ALA A 450 -20.39 12.76 -25.36
CA ALA A 450 -19.90 13.22 -24.07
C ALA A 450 -18.36 13.34 -24.03
N ARG A 451 -17.61 12.37 -24.58
CA ARG A 451 -16.13 12.41 -24.64
C ARG A 451 -15.59 13.54 -25.53
N LYS A 452 -16.17 13.73 -26.72
CA LYS A 452 -15.71 14.77 -27.66
C LYS A 452 -16.04 16.18 -27.18
N GLY A 453 -17.14 16.34 -26.44
CA GLY A 453 -17.56 17.63 -25.88
C GLY A 453 -16.81 18.03 -24.61
N SER A 454 -16.40 17.06 -23.77
CA SER A 454 -15.71 17.30 -22.49
C SER A 454 -14.18 17.30 -22.60
N GLY A 455 -13.61 16.67 -23.63
CA GLY A 455 -12.15 16.54 -23.78
C GLY A 455 -11.51 15.59 -22.75
N SER A 456 -12.31 14.73 -22.11
CA SER A 456 -11.86 13.77 -21.11
C SER A 456 -11.02 12.63 -21.73
N TYR A 457 -9.74 12.90 -21.96
CA TYR A 457 -8.74 11.90 -22.32
C TYR A 457 -7.81 11.68 -21.13
N TYR A 458 -7.55 10.41 -20.82
CA TYR A 458 -6.59 10.01 -19.82
C TYR A 458 -5.18 10.44 -20.22
N THR A 459 -4.42 10.96 -19.26
CA THR A 459 -2.98 11.18 -19.41
C THR A 459 -2.26 9.88 -19.01
N PRO A 460 -1.56 9.19 -19.93
CA PRO A 460 -0.76 8.00 -19.60
C PRO A 460 0.10 8.19 -18.35
N ASP A 461 0.24 7.14 -17.53
CA ASP A 461 0.95 7.22 -16.25
C ASP A 461 2.41 7.67 -16.43
N ASP A 462 3.11 7.13 -17.43
CA ASP A 462 4.47 7.54 -17.78
C ASP A 462 4.58 9.05 -18.07
N LEU A 463 3.55 9.65 -18.69
CA LEU A 463 3.50 11.08 -18.93
C LEU A 463 3.21 11.87 -17.65
N VAL A 464 2.32 11.37 -16.78
CA VAL A 464 2.07 11.97 -15.47
C VAL A 464 3.35 11.96 -14.63
N GLN A 465 4.04 10.81 -14.54
CA GLN A 465 5.29 10.68 -13.81
C GLN A 465 6.39 11.57 -14.38
N LEU A 466 6.47 11.69 -15.71
CA LEU A 466 7.38 12.63 -16.37
C LEU A 466 7.06 14.08 -15.98
N ILE A 467 5.80 14.49 -16.04
CA ILE A 467 5.39 15.86 -15.68
C ILE A 467 5.73 16.14 -14.20
N LEU A 468 5.40 15.21 -13.29
CA LEU A 468 5.71 15.37 -11.87
C LEU A 468 7.22 15.54 -11.65
N ARG A 469 8.03 14.68 -12.27
CA ARG A 469 9.49 14.74 -12.20
C ARG A 469 10.03 16.06 -12.71
N GLU A 470 9.71 16.41 -13.96
CA GLU A 470 10.26 17.61 -14.61
C GLU A 470 9.77 18.93 -14.00
N THR A 471 8.61 18.94 -13.32
CA THR A 471 8.04 20.18 -12.74
C THR A 471 8.27 20.32 -11.24
N LEU A 472 8.23 19.24 -10.46
CA LEU A 472 8.26 19.30 -8.99
C LEU A 472 9.61 18.91 -8.42
N GLU A 473 10.34 17.97 -9.03
CA GLU A 473 11.67 17.58 -8.55
C GLU A 473 12.63 18.78 -8.46
N PRO A 474 12.67 19.73 -9.42
CA PRO A 474 13.48 20.94 -9.29
C PRO A 474 13.13 21.78 -8.06
N LEU A 475 11.83 21.88 -7.71
CA LEU A 475 11.37 22.62 -6.53
C LEU A 475 11.74 21.90 -5.25
N VAL A 476 11.68 20.57 -5.24
CA VAL A 476 12.12 19.76 -4.11
C VAL A 476 13.61 19.95 -3.85
N GLU A 477 14.42 19.83 -4.90
CA GLU A 477 15.87 19.99 -4.81
C GLU A 477 16.27 21.41 -4.42
N GLU A 478 15.51 22.44 -4.84
CA GLU A 478 15.70 23.81 -4.39
C GLU A 478 15.57 23.93 -2.86
N ARG A 479 14.51 23.36 -2.27
CA ARG A 479 14.29 23.41 -0.81
C ARG A 479 15.33 22.62 -0.03
N LYS A 480 15.70 21.43 -0.52
CA LYS A 480 16.79 20.62 0.07
C LYS A 480 18.14 21.36 0.01
N ARG A 481 18.44 22.02 -1.10
CA ARG A 481 19.67 22.80 -1.26
C ARG A 481 19.69 24.00 -0.32
N ALA A 482 18.59 24.74 -0.20
CA ALA A 482 18.50 25.87 0.73
C ALA A 482 18.82 25.46 2.18
N PHE A 483 18.37 24.27 2.61
CA PHE A 483 18.71 23.70 3.92
C PHE A 483 20.22 23.42 4.05
N LYS A 484 20.82 22.73 3.08
CA LYS A 484 22.27 22.41 3.06
C LYS A 484 23.16 23.65 3.01
N ASP A 485 22.79 24.63 2.20
CA ASP A 485 23.48 25.91 2.11
C ASP A 485 23.40 26.64 3.45
N LYS A 486 22.25 26.59 4.13
CA LYS A 486 22.11 27.19 5.46
C LYS A 486 22.98 26.51 6.51
N ILE A 487 23.10 25.18 6.48
CA ILE A 487 24.04 24.46 7.36
C ILE A 487 25.46 24.97 7.13
N THR A 488 25.88 25.09 5.89
CA THR A 488 27.23 25.57 5.55
C THR A 488 27.45 27.01 6.04
N GLU A 489 26.48 27.90 5.85
CA GLU A 489 26.49 29.29 6.33
C GLU A 489 26.59 29.36 7.86
N LEU A 490 25.73 28.62 8.57
CA LEU A 490 25.67 28.61 10.03
C LEU A 490 26.92 27.98 10.66
N GLY A 491 27.54 26.99 10.01
CA GLY A 491 28.79 26.38 10.45
C GLY A 491 29.99 27.32 10.37
N GLN A 492 29.98 28.27 9.43
CA GLN A 492 31.01 29.32 9.33
C GLN A 492 30.74 30.49 10.28
N GLY A 493 29.52 30.59 10.83
CA GLY A 493 29.10 31.66 11.74
C GLY A 493 29.43 31.39 13.22
N GLY A 494 29.65 32.46 13.99
CA GLY A 494 29.91 32.40 15.43
C GLY A 494 28.64 32.34 16.31
N LEU A 495 27.49 31.95 15.76
CA LEU A 495 26.24 31.85 16.53
C LEU A 495 26.31 30.70 17.55
N PRO A 496 25.65 30.81 18.71
CA PRO A 496 25.47 29.67 19.59
C PRO A 496 24.65 28.57 18.91
N ASP A 497 25.01 27.32 19.17
CA ASP A 497 24.43 26.10 18.59
C ASP A 497 22.89 26.03 18.65
N HIS A 498 22.30 26.30 19.82
CA HIS A 498 20.84 26.35 19.97
C HIS A 498 20.15 27.37 19.04
N ARG A 499 20.83 28.47 18.68
CA ARG A 499 20.30 29.45 17.72
C ARG A 499 20.49 29.00 16.28
N LYS A 500 21.55 28.24 15.98
CA LYS A 500 21.75 27.62 14.66
C LYS A 500 20.61 26.62 14.39
N ILE A 501 20.30 25.73 15.33
CA ILE A 501 19.16 24.80 15.21
C ILE A 501 17.83 25.54 15.04
N GLY A 502 17.58 26.61 15.82
CA GLY A 502 16.36 27.40 15.67
C GLY A 502 16.17 27.97 14.26
N GLN A 503 17.26 28.46 13.64
CA GLN A 503 17.21 28.94 12.26
C GLN A 503 17.09 27.81 11.24
N LEU A 504 17.78 26.69 11.48
CA LEU A 504 17.76 25.54 10.60
C LEU A 504 16.37 24.90 10.53
N ARG A 505 15.65 24.80 11.65
CA ARG A 505 14.27 24.30 11.71
C ARG A 505 13.28 25.12 10.88
N MET A 506 13.52 26.42 10.68
CA MET A 506 12.65 27.25 9.83
C MET A 506 12.83 26.94 8.34
N LEU A 507 13.91 26.26 7.96
CA LEU A 507 14.19 25.82 6.60
C LEU A 507 14.12 24.30 6.48
N ASP A 508 13.50 23.62 7.46
CA ASP A 508 13.28 22.18 7.41
C ASP A 508 12.64 21.80 6.06
N PRO A 509 13.33 21.01 5.22
CA PRO A 509 12.90 20.79 3.85
C PRO A 509 11.56 20.06 3.81
N ALA A 510 11.30 19.13 4.75
CA ALA A 510 10.02 18.44 4.83
C ALA A 510 8.85 19.40 5.07
N THR A 511 8.99 20.31 6.04
CA THR A 511 8.00 21.36 6.31
C THR A 511 7.85 22.30 5.11
N ALA A 512 8.97 22.70 4.50
CA ALA A 512 8.97 23.60 3.35
C ALA A 512 8.24 22.98 2.13
N LEU A 513 8.38 21.67 1.90
CA LEU A 513 7.66 20.96 0.85
C LEU A 513 6.14 20.99 1.05
N LEU A 514 5.66 20.92 2.30
CA LEU A 514 4.23 21.00 2.63
C LEU A 514 3.62 22.39 2.34
N GLU A 515 4.45 23.42 2.15
CA GLU A 515 3.99 24.76 1.77
C GLU A 515 3.75 24.92 0.25
N LEU A 516 4.15 23.94 -0.56
CA LEU A 516 3.94 23.99 -2.01
C LEU A 516 2.44 23.95 -2.33
N LYS A 517 2.02 24.85 -3.21
CA LYS A 517 0.63 24.95 -3.70
C LYS A 517 0.61 24.59 -5.17
N ILE A 518 -0.05 23.49 -5.50
CA ILE A 518 -0.10 22.94 -6.85
C ILE A 518 -1.55 22.94 -7.31
N CYS A 519 -1.79 23.35 -8.55
CA CYS A 519 -3.12 23.51 -9.11
C CYS A 519 -3.21 22.75 -10.44
N ASP A 520 -4.17 21.84 -10.53
CA ASP A 520 -4.60 21.23 -11.79
C ASP A 520 -5.97 21.82 -12.17
N PRO A 521 -6.02 22.80 -13.09
CA PRO A 521 -7.27 23.49 -13.44
C PRO A 521 -8.22 22.62 -14.29
N ALA A 522 -7.78 21.46 -14.76
CA ALA A 522 -8.54 20.56 -15.64
C ALA A 522 -8.36 19.09 -15.23
N MET A 523 -8.47 18.82 -13.92
CA MET A 523 -8.04 17.57 -13.31
C MET A 523 -8.74 16.29 -13.80
N GLY A 524 -9.89 16.39 -14.47
CA GLY A 524 -10.62 15.21 -14.94
C GLY A 524 -10.93 14.24 -13.79
N SER A 525 -10.45 13.00 -13.89
CA SER A 525 -10.52 11.99 -12.81
C SER A 525 -9.63 12.27 -11.60
N GLY A 526 -8.75 13.27 -11.67
CA GLY A 526 -7.80 13.61 -10.61
C GLY A 526 -6.54 12.74 -10.62
N HIS A 527 -6.28 11.95 -11.67
CA HIS A 527 -5.12 11.05 -11.73
C HIS A 527 -3.78 11.76 -11.52
N PHE A 528 -3.60 12.96 -12.09
CA PHE A 528 -2.42 13.79 -11.83
C PHE A 528 -2.31 14.15 -10.35
N LEU A 529 -3.40 14.66 -9.74
CA LEU A 529 -3.40 15.08 -8.33
C LEU A 529 -3.17 13.93 -7.36
N VAL A 530 -3.67 12.74 -7.67
CA VAL A 530 -3.41 11.55 -6.85
C VAL A 530 -1.95 11.15 -6.94
N SER A 531 -1.40 11.04 -8.15
CA SER A 531 0.01 10.69 -8.36
C SER A 531 0.95 11.76 -7.79
N LEU A 532 0.51 13.02 -7.80
CA LEU A 532 1.18 14.13 -7.13
C LEU A 532 1.26 13.92 -5.61
N VAL A 533 0.17 13.51 -4.96
CA VAL A 533 0.16 13.27 -3.52
C VAL A 533 1.13 12.14 -3.16
N ASP A 534 1.11 11.02 -3.91
CA ASP A 534 2.04 9.91 -3.72
C ASP A 534 3.49 10.38 -3.86
N PHE A 535 3.80 11.08 -4.96
CA PHE A 535 5.12 11.63 -5.22
C PHE A 535 5.58 12.56 -4.09
N MET A 536 4.74 13.52 -3.70
CA MET A 536 5.10 14.49 -2.65
C MET A 536 5.25 13.85 -1.27
N ALA A 537 4.47 12.82 -0.94
CA ALA A 537 4.60 12.08 0.30
C ALA A 537 5.97 11.41 0.40
N ASP A 538 6.41 10.72 -0.65
CA ASP A 538 7.73 10.10 -0.72
C ASP A 538 8.86 11.15 -0.64
N GLN A 539 8.70 12.31 -1.28
CA GLN A 539 9.65 13.41 -1.17
C GLN A 539 9.75 13.99 0.24
N VAL A 540 8.62 14.14 0.94
CA VAL A 540 8.57 14.64 2.33
C VAL A 540 9.24 13.65 3.27
N ILE A 541 8.94 12.35 3.17
CA ILE A 541 9.56 11.30 4.00
C ILE A 541 11.08 11.27 3.79
N ALA A 542 11.53 11.35 2.53
CA ALA A 542 12.95 11.41 2.22
C ALA A 542 13.61 12.69 2.78
N ALA A 543 12.96 13.85 2.63
CA ALA A 543 13.46 15.12 3.14
C ALA A 543 13.58 15.13 4.67
N MET A 544 12.64 14.52 5.39
CA MET A 544 12.73 14.36 6.86
C MET A 544 13.98 13.58 7.26
N ALA A 545 14.23 12.47 6.56
CA ALA A 545 15.37 11.59 6.83
C ALA A 545 16.71 12.27 6.53
N GLU A 546 16.80 12.94 5.38
CA GLU A 546 17.99 13.67 4.95
C GLU A 546 18.28 14.86 5.87
N ALA A 547 17.27 15.61 6.31
CA ALA A 547 17.45 16.76 7.18
C ALA A 547 18.05 16.39 8.54
N GLU A 548 17.58 15.29 9.14
CA GLU A 548 18.12 14.74 10.39
C GLU A 548 19.59 14.35 10.25
N LEU A 549 19.95 13.81 9.08
CA LEU A 549 21.32 13.42 8.78
C LEU A 549 22.19 14.55 8.29
N ASP A 550 21.67 15.65 7.78
CA ASP A 550 22.50 16.78 7.38
C ASP A 550 22.76 17.72 8.57
N ALA A 551 21.81 17.81 9.52
CA ALA A 551 21.94 18.64 10.71
C ALA A 551 23.14 18.22 11.59
N PRO A 552 24.07 19.13 11.95
CA PRO A 552 25.21 18.78 12.80
C PRO A 552 24.77 18.39 14.22
N GLU A 553 25.12 17.18 14.69
CA GLU A 553 24.79 16.69 16.04
C GLU A 553 25.29 17.60 17.16
N GLU A 554 26.42 18.27 16.92
CA GLU A 554 27.02 19.24 17.83
C GLU A 554 26.09 20.43 18.12
N TRP A 555 25.09 20.69 17.26
CA TRP A 555 24.20 21.83 17.45
C TRP A 555 23.01 21.54 18.38
N GLY A 556 22.87 20.29 18.86
CA GLY A 556 21.73 19.78 19.62
C GLY A 556 20.58 19.39 18.71
#